data_AF-A0A936WUP9-F1
#
_entry.id   AF-A0A936WUP9-F1
#
_cell.length_a   1.000
_cell.length_b   1.000
_cell.length_c   1.000
_cell.angle_alpha   90.00
_cell.angle_beta   90.00
_cell.angle_gamma   90.00
#
_symmetry.space_group_name_H-M   'P 1'
#
loop_
_entity.id
_entity.type
_entity.pdbx_description
1 polymer ?
#
loop_
_entity_poly.entity_id
_entity_poly.type
_entity_poly.pdbx_seq_one_letter_code
_entity_poly.pdbx_strand_id
1 'polypeptide(L)'
;MKALQADINTTQKYGGTGLGLSITKKLVNKFHSELKLQSEEGKGSTFHFTVEFPINENRKMYINEDKTKMLASLDGVRILIAEDNPVNMSVAKRFLQKWGIEVTEAVNGKEAVRQFKKDYFDVLLIDLEMPEMDGATALKEIRKVDADIPIVAFTAAVYDNIYADLMNKGFTDFIHKPFRPEDLHGKIGQQVVAKRKRA
;
A
#
# COMPACT_ATOMS: atom_id res chain seq x y z
N MET A 1 25.49 10.82 25.28
CA MET A 1 25.82 9.54 24.63
C MET A 1 26.74 9.75 23.43
N LYS A 2 28.00 9.28 23.50
CA LYS A 2 28.88 9.07 22.34
C LYS A 2 28.72 7.59 21.95
N ALA A 3 27.90 7.30 20.95
CA ALA A 3 27.93 6.00 20.29
C ALA A 3 28.91 6.15 19.13
N LEU A 4 30.07 5.50 19.21
CA LEU A 4 30.96 5.37 18.06
C LEU A 4 30.49 4.16 17.24
N GLN A 5 30.39 4.35 15.93
CA GLN A 5 30.24 3.26 15.00
C GLN A 5 31.51 2.40 15.08
N ALA A 6 31.35 1.10 15.33
CA ALA A 6 32.47 0.20 15.59
C ALA A 6 33.47 0.13 14.42
N ASP A 7 33.02 0.41 13.19
CA ASP A 7 33.87 0.41 12.01
C ASP A 7 33.55 1.58 11.07
N ILE A 8 34.55 2.43 10.86
CA ILE A 8 34.50 3.64 10.03
C ILE A 8 34.49 3.25 8.52
N ASN A 9 34.93 2.03 8.18
CA ASN A 9 35.03 1.53 6.80
C ASN A 9 33.69 1.10 6.18
N THR A 10 32.63 0.95 6.96
CA THR A 10 31.29 0.59 6.45
C THR A 10 30.70 1.67 5.53
N THR A 11 31.08 2.93 5.75
CA THR A 11 30.70 4.09 4.93
C THR A 11 31.20 3.97 3.48
N GLN A 12 32.37 3.38 3.27
CA GLN A 12 32.97 3.14 1.95
C GLN A 12 32.34 1.95 1.22
N LYS A 13 31.83 0.95 1.95
CA LYS A 13 31.25 -0.27 1.36
C LYS A 13 29.77 -0.14 1.01
N TYR A 14 29.02 0.70 1.73
CA TYR A 14 27.55 0.84 1.57
C TYR A 14 27.06 2.26 1.33
N GLY A 15 27.95 3.27 1.19
CA GLY A 15 27.62 4.62 0.75
C GLY A 15 26.57 5.32 1.63
N GLY A 16 26.99 5.91 2.75
CA GLY A 16 26.11 6.68 3.63
C GLY A 16 26.78 7.92 4.18
N THR A 17 26.02 8.96 4.53
CA THR A 17 26.58 10.21 5.08
C THR A 17 26.95 10.11 6.57
N GLY A 18 26.62 8.99 7.23
CA GLY A 18 26.81 8.81 8.68
C GLY A 18 25.91 9.71 9.55
N LEU A 19 25.01 10.48 8.95
CA LEU A 19 24.19 11.47 9.65
C LEU A 19 22.93 10.89 10.31
N GLY A 20 22.54 9.66 9.99
CA GLY A 20 21.26 9.06 10.41
C GLY A 20 20.99 9.17 11.91
N LEU A 21 21.92 8.70 12.75
CA LEU A 21 21.76 8.77 14.21
C LEU A 21 21.73 10.21 14.74
N SER A 22 22.47 11.13 14.11
CA SER A 22 22.46 12.54 14.49
C SER A 22 21.13 13.21 14.16
N ILE A 23 20.53 12.87 13.02
CA ILE A 23 19.20 13.34 12.62
C ILE A 23 18.13 12.74 13.54
N THR A 24 18.14 11.43 13.76
CA THR A 24 17.21 10.74 14.66
C THR A 24 17.27 11.33 16.06
N LYS A 25 18.47 11.53 16.61
CA LYS A 25 18.64 12.14 17.94
C LYS A 25 18.08 13.56 18.01
N LYS A 26 18.29 14.39 16.98
CA LYS A 26 17.72 15.74 16.94
C LYS A 26 16.19 15.72 16.93
N LEU A 27 15.58 14.78 16.20
CA LEU A 27 14.13 14.61 16.14
C LEU A 27 13.56 14.11 17.47
N VAL A 28 14.15 13.08 18.06
CA VAL A 28 13.72 12.52 19.35
C VAL A 28 13.82 13.56 20.46
N ASN A 29 14.89 14.37 20.48
CA ASN A 29 15.04 15.48 21.41
C ASN A 29 13.97 16.58 21.24
N LYS A 30 13.48 16.82 20.00
CA LYS A 30 12.38 17.76 19.76
C LYS A 30 11.05 17.27 20.35
N PHE A 31 10.89 15.97 20.54
CA PHE A 31 9.76 15.37 21.25
C PHE A 31 10.03 15.21 22.76
N HIS A 32 11.02 15.92 23.30
CA HIS A 32 11.40 15.85 24.72
C HIS A 32 11.73 14.42 25.18
N SER A 33 12.19 13.58 24.25
CA SER A 33 12.54 12.18 24.48
C SER A 33 14.05 11.97 24.30
N GLU A 34 14.53 10.80 24.69
CA GLU A 34 15.93 10.38 24.55
C GLU A 34 16.05 9.08 23.74
N LEU A 35 16.99 9.06 22.79
CA LEU A 35 17.38 7.86 22.07
C LEU A 35 18.34 7.02 22.92
N LYS A 36 17.91 5.82 23.31
CA LYS A 36 18.66 4.84 24.09
C LYS A 36 19.19 3.72 23.19
N LEU A 37 20.31 3.12 23.60
CA LEU A 37 20.97 2.01 22.90
C LEU A 37 21.32 0.92 23.91
N GLN A 38 20.95 -0.31 23.58
CA GLN A 38 21.41 -1.55 24.24
C GLN A 38 22.16 -2.35 23.18
N SER A 39 23.42 -2.70 23.43
CA SER A 39 24.22 -3.44 22.45
C SER A 39 25.15 -4.41 23.14
N GLU A 40 25.30 -5.58 22.54
CA GLU A 40 26.31 -6.57 22.92
C GLU A 40 27.01 -7.07 21.66
N GLU A 41 28.34 -7.11 21.69
CA GLU A 41 29.15 -7.55 20.56
C GLU A 41 28.79 -8.99 20.18
N GLY A 42 28.63 -9.24 18.87
CA GLY A 42 28.20 -10.55 18.36
C GLY A 42 26.72 -10.90 18.59
N LYS A 43 25.96 -10.12 19.37
CA LYS A 43 24.51 -10.33 19.59
C LYS A 43 23.60 -9.25 18.98
N GLY A 44 24.18 -8.12 18.57
CA GLY A 44 23.49 -7.03 17.88
C GLY A 44 23.21 -5.81 18.76
N SER A 45 22.41 -4.88 18.23
CA SER A 45 22.12 -3.59 18.84
C SER A 45 20.64 -3.24 18.75
N THR A 46 20.06 -2.79 19.85
CA THR A 46 18.68 -2.29 19.95
C THR A 46 18.69 -0.81 20.30
N PHE A 47 18.17 0.02 19.40
CA PHE A 47 17.91 1.43 19.63
C PHE A 47 16.43 1.63 19.95
N HIS A 48 16.11 2.40 20.99
CA HIS A 48 14.73 2.68 21.37
C HIS A 48 14.56 4.09 21.94
N PHE A 49 13.36 4.64 21.80
CA PHE A 49 12.95 5.90 22.41
C PHE A 49 11.44 5.85 22.66
N THR A 50 10.95 6.70 23.56
CA THR A 50 9.52 6.77 23.92
C THR A 50 9.04 8.19 23.75
N VAL A 51 8.02 8.40 22.92
CA VAL A 51 7.42 9.72 22.68
C VAL A 51 5.98 9.70 23.17
N GLU A 52 5.60 10.76 23.88
CA GLU A 52 4.23 10.95 24.36
C GLU A 52 3.48 11.87 23.41
N PHE A 53 2.33 11.41 22.95
CA PHE A 53 1.42 12.20 22.14
C PHE A 53 0.04 12.24 22.80
N PRO A 54 -0.63 13.40 22.82
CA PRO A 54 -2.03 13.44 23.21
C PRO A 54 -2.84 12.60 22.21
N ILE A 55 -3.69 11.72 22.72
CA ILE A 55 -4.65 11.01 21.89
C ILE A 55 -5.69 12.03 21.43
N ASN A 56 -5.80 12.22 20.12
CA ASN A 56 -6.87 13.04 19.59
C ASN A 56 -8.21 12.30 19.75
N GLU A 57 -9.02 12.71 20.75
CA GLU A 57 -10.35 12.15 21.00
C GLU A 57 -11.29 12.38 19.81
N ASN A 58 -11.08 13.45 19.04
CA ASN A 58 -11.60 13.56 17.69
C ASN A 58 -10.81 12.60 16.79
N ARG A 59 -11.26 11.34 16.72
CA ARG A 59 -10.82 10.35 15.71
C ARG A 59 -11.20 10.77 14.29
N LYS A 60 -11.04 12.05 13.91
CA LYS A 60 -10.93 12.42 12.51
C LYS A 60 -9.67 11.72 12.02
N MET A 61 -9.85 10.57 11.38
CA MET A 61 -8.80 10.00 10.53
C MET A 61 -8.29 11.15 9.65
N TYR A 62 -6.99 11.16 9.31
CA TYR A 62 -6.40 12.10 8.33
C TYR A 62 -7.08 12.04 6.94
N ILE A 63 -8.09 11.19 6.81
CA ILE A 63 -9.03 11.09 5.73
C ILE A 63 -10.28 11.91 6.09
N ASN A 64 -10.50 13.00 5.36
CA ASN A 64 -11.70 13.81 5.50
C ASN A 64 -12.93 13.01 5.02
N GLU A 65 -13.62 12.35 5.95
CA GLU A 65 -14.78 11.51 5.64
C GLU A 65 -15.92 12.29 4.98
N ASP A 66 -16.05 13.59 5.25
CA ASP A 66 -17.05 14.44 4.61
C ASP A 66 -16.76 14.60 3.11
N LYS A 67 -15.48 14.76 2.73
CA LYS A 67 -15.08 14.74 1.31
C LYS A 67 -15.37 13.40 0.66
N THR A 68 -15.16 12.29 1.38
CA THR A 68 -15.41 10.95 0.83
C THR A 68 -16.91 10.69 0.58
N LYS A 69 -17.80 11.30 1.38
CA LYS A 69 -19.26 11.27 1.15
C LYS A 69 -19.73 12.14 -0.01
N MET A 70 -18.98 13.18 -0.38
CA MET A 70 -19.30 14.04 -1.53
C MET A 70 -18.88 13.43 -2.87
N LEU A 71 -18.10 12.34 -2.87
CA LEU A 71 -17.76 11.60 -4.07
C LEU A 71 -18.98 10.89 -4.62
N ALA A 72 -19.10 10.85 -5.95
CA ALA A 72 -20.24 10.21 -6.62
C ALA A 72 -20.33 8.72 -6.26
N SER A 73 -21.55 8.22 -6.13
CA SER A 73 -21.76 6.78 -5.93
C SER A 73 -21.26 5.96 -7.12
N LEU A 74 -20.76 4.77 -6.84
CA LEU A 74 -20.34 3.75 -7.79
C LEU A 74 -21.20 2.49 -7.60
N ASP A 75 -22.50 2.68 -7.34
CA ASP A 75 -23.47 1.59 -7.18
C ASP A 75 -23.45 0.61 -8.36
N GLY A 76 -23.56 -0.68 -8.05
CA GLY A 76 -23.56 -1.77 -9.02
C GLY A 76 -22.19 -2.08 -9.63
N VAL A 77 -21.12 -1.41 -9.18
CA VAL A 77 -19.74 -1.79 -9.52
C VAL A 77 -19.31 -2.94 -8.61
N ARG A 78 -18.70 -3.97 -9.20
CA ARG A 78 -18.19 -5.15 -8.49
C ARG A 78 -16.67 -5.19 -8.55
N ILE A 79 -16.00 -5.19 -7.40
CA ILE A 79 -14.54 -5.20 -7.30
C ILE A 79 -14.06 -6.44 -6.56
N LEU A 80 -13.03 -7.08 -7.12
CA LEU A 80 -12.21 -8.05 -6.41
C LEU A 80 -10.96 -7.34 -5.91
N ILE A 81 -10.74 -7.36 -4.59
CA ILE A 81 -9.52 -6.85 -3.95
C ILE A 81 -8.67 -8.02 -3.44
N ALA A 82 -7.39 -8.04 -3.79
CA ALA A 82 -6.39 -8.98 -3.31
C ALA A 82 -5.37 -8.25 -2.45
N GLU A 83 -5.39 -8.52 -1.14
CA GLU A 83 -4.56 -7.87 -0.12
C GLU A 83 -4.36 -8.82 1.06
N ASP A 84 -3.12 -9.10 1.44
CA ASP A 84 -2.79 -10.03 2.52
C ASP A 84 -2.84 -9.38 3.92
N ASN A 85 -2.63 -8.07 3.98
CA ASN A 85 -2.69 -7.33 5.23
C ASN A 85 -4.15 -7.00 5.63
N PRO A 86 -4.67 -7.55 6.74
CA PRO A 86 -6.06 -7.37 7.13
C PRO A 86 -6.41 -5.91 7.47
N VAL A 87 -5.44 -5.10 7.89
CA VAL A 87 -5.65 -3.67 8.17
C VAL A 87 -5.84 -2.91 6.86
N ASN A 88 -4.98 -3.13 5.86
CA ASN A 88 -5.10 -2.51 4.55
C ASN A 88 -6.40 -2.92 3.85
N MET A 89 -6.76 -4.20 3.91
CA MET A 89 -8.00 -4.74 3.39
C MET A 89 -9.21 -4.04 4.00
N SER A 90 -9.26 -3.95 5.34
CA SER A 90 -10.34 -3.29 6.07
C SER A 90 -10.48 -1.81 5.68
N VAL A 91 -9.36 -1.09 5.54
CA VAL A 91 -9.36 0.32 5.15
C VAL A 91 -9.88 0.50 3.72
N ALA A 92 -9.39 -0.28 2.76
CA ALA A 92 -9.83 -0.21 1.37
C ALA A 92 -11.31 -0.57 1.24
N LYS A 93 -11.72 -1.72 1.79
CA LYS A 93 -13.10 -2.19 1.78
C LYS A 93 -14.07 -1.14 2.34
N ARG A 94 -13.72 -0.49 3.46
CA ARG A 94 -14.57 0.54 4.06
C ARG A 94 -14.87 1.68 3.08
N PHE A 95 -13.90 2.10 2.27
CA PHE A 95 -14.12 3.16 1.28
C PHE A 95 -14.92 2.67 0.08
N LEU A 96 -14.58 1.49 -0.45
CA LEU A 96 -15.32 0.88 -1.55
C LEU A 96 -16.81 0.72 -1.20
N GLN A 97 -17.11 0.18 -0.02
CA GLN A 97 -18.48 0.01 0.46
C GLN A 97 -19.21 1.34 0.69
N LYS A 98 -18.50 2.39 1.17
CA LYS A 98 -19.07 3.75 1.28
C LYS A 98 -19.49 4.33 -0.07
N TRP A 99 -18.90 3.86 -1.17
CA TRP A 99 -19.25 4.27 -2.53
C TRP A 99 -20.24 3.32 -3.21
N GLY A 100 -20.88 2.40 -2.47
CA GLY A 100 -21.88 1.49 -3.05
C GLY A 100 -21.30 0.32 -3.86
N ILE A 101 -19.97 0.10 -3.77
CA ILE A 101 -19.28 -0.95 -4.51
C ILE A 101 -19.46 -2.30 -3.79
N GLU A 102 -19.78 -3.34 -4.55
CA GLU A 102 -19.75 -4.72 -4.08
C GLU A 102 -18.30 -5.22 -4.05
N VAL A 103 -17.82 -5.61 -2.88
CA VAL A 103 -16.42 -6.02 -2.69
C VAL A 103 -16.33 -7.53 -2.44
N THR A 104 -15.54 -8.20 -3.27
CA THR A 104 -15.06 -9.57 -3.00
C THR A 104 -13.60 -9.51 -2.55
N GLU A 105 -13.28 -10.25 -1.51
CA GLU A 105 -11.96 -10.25 -0.89
C GLU A 105 -11.15 -11.49 -1.28
N ALA A 106 -9.84 -11.31 -1.38
CA ALA A 106 -8.84 -12.36 -1.50
C ALA A 106 -7.62 -12.00 -0.65
N VAL A 107 -7.06 -12.96 0.08
CA VAL A 107 -5.88 -12.73 0.95
C VAL A 107 -4.54 -13.03 0.28
N ASN A 108 -4.57 -13.51 -0.97
CA ASN A 108 -3.39 -13.72 -1.81
C ASN A 108 -3.77 -13.85 -3.29
N GLY A 109 -2.77 -13.92 -4.17
CA GLY A 109 -2.97 -14.03 -5.61
C GLY A 109 -3.71 -15.30 -6.06
N LYS A 110 -3.51 -16.44 -5.39
CA LYS A 110 -4.20 -17.69 -5.74
C LYS A 110 -5.70 -17.59 -5.50
N GLU A 111 -6.07 -17.02 -4.35
CA GLU A 111 -7.47 -16.76 -4.04
C GLU A 111 -8.08 -15.77 -5.01
N ALA A 112 -7.35 -14.70 -5.37
CA ALA A 112 -7.81 -13.72 -6.36
C ALA A 112 -8.15 -14.40 -7.70
N VAL A 113 -7.24 -15.23 -8.22
CA VAL A 113 -7.48 -16.02 -9.45
C VAL A 113 -8.68 -16.96 -9.29
N ARG A 114 -8.81 -17.62 -8.14
CA ARG A 114 -9.93 -18.53 -7.85
C ARG A 114 -11.27 -17.81 -7.83
N GLN A 115 -11.34 -16.64 -7.19
CA GLN A 115 -12.56 -15.83 -7.12
C GLN A 115 -12.90 -15.24 -8.49
N PHE A 116 -11.89 -14.74 -9.22
CA PHE A 116 -12.07 -14.21 -10.57
C PHE A 116 -12.69 -15.22 -11.54
N LYS A 117 -12.33 -16.51 -11.43
CA LYS A 117 -12.91 -17.57 -12.27
C LYS A 117 -14.36 -17.94 -11.90
N LYS A 118 -14.84 -17.54 -10.73
CA LYS A 118 -16.18 -17.91 -10.22
C LYS A 118 -17.24 -16.86 -10.46
N ASP A 119 -16.85 -15.58 -10.57
CA ASP A 119 -17.78 -14.47 -10.59
C ASP A 119 -17.29 -13.35 -11.52
N TYR A 120 -18.19 -12.42 -11.83
CA TYR A 120 -17.91 -11.25 -12.67
C TYR A 120 -17.48 -10.03 -11.85
N PHE A 121 -16.44 -9.35 -12.34
CA PHE A 121 -15.90 -8.13 -11.73
C PHE A 121 -15.71 -7.03 -12.77
N ASP A 122 -15.88 -5.77 -12.37
CA ASP A 122 -15.62 -4.60 -13.19
C ASP A 122 -14.15 -4.19 -13.17
N VAL A 123 -13.54 -4.25 -11.98
CA VAL A 123 -12.14 -3.85 -11.76
C VAL A 123 -11.55 -4.75 -10.68
N LEU A 124 -10.28 -5.11 -10.84
CA LEU A 124 -9.52 -5.79 -9.81
C LEU A 124 -8.51 -4.82 -9.18
N LEU A 125 -8.42 -4.85 -7.86
CA LEU A 125 -7.37 -4.17 -7.09
C LEU A 125 -6.43 -5.25 -6.54
N ILE A 126 -5.18 -5.28 -6.99
CA ILE A 126 -4.26 -6.37 -6.64
C ILE A 126 -3.00 -5.80 -6.00
N ASP A 127 -2.73 -6.18 -4.76
CA ASP A 127 -1.44 -5.92 -4.12
C ASP A 127 -0.30 -6.59 -4.87
N LEU A 128 0.81 -5.89 -5.05
CA LEU A 128 1.98 -6.45 -5.73
C LEU A 128 2.69 -7.50 -4.88
N GLU A 129 2.72 -7.32 -3.57
CA GLU A 129 3.44 -8.18 -2.64
C GLU A 129 2.44 -8.92 -1.77
N MET A 130 2.32 -10.24 -1.99
CA MET A 130 1.45 -11.12 -1.21
C MET A 130 2.14 -12.49 -1.04
N PRO A 131 1.83 -13.23 0.04
CA PRO A 131 2.30 -14.61 0.21
C PRO A 131 1.69 -15.52 -0.87
N GLU A 132 2.35 -16.67 -1.08
CA GLU A 132 1.96 -17.75 -2.01
C GLU A 132 1.94 -17.42 -3.51
N MET A 133 1.38 -16.28 -3.91
CA MET A 133 1.32 -15.79 -5.27
C MET A 133 1.25 -14.27 -5.24
N ASP A 134 2.27 -13.63 -5.81
CA ASP A 134 2.36 -12.19 -5.94
C ASP A 134 1.36 -11.63 -6.98
N GLY A 135 1.18 -10.32 -6.96
CA GLY A 135 0.21 -9.65 -7.83
C GLY A 135 0.54 -9.77 -9.32
N ALA A 136 1.83 -9.79 -9.69
CA ALA A 136 2.25 -9.92 -11.08
C ALA A 136 1.99 -11.32 -11.65
N THR A 137 2.09 -12.35 -10.82
CA THR A 137 1.77 -13.74 -11.16
C THR A 137 0.25 -13.92 -11.23
N ALA A 138 -0.50 -13.37 -10.29
CA ALA A 138 -1.96 -13.36 -10.34
C ALA A 138 -2.48 -12.67 -11.62
N LEU A 139 -1.92 -11.51 -11.97
CA LEU A 139 -2.20 -10.78 -13.21
C LEU A 139 -2.04 -11.69 -14.43
N LYS A 140 -0.92 -12.41 -14.55
CA LYS A 140 -0.69 -13.32 -15.69
C LYS A 140 -1.75 -14.41 -15.79
N GLU A 141 -2.17 -14.99 -14.67
CA GLU A 141 -3.20 -16.04 -14.66
C GLU A 141 -4.60 -15.49 -15.00
N ILE A 142 -4.93 -14.30 -14.50
CA ILE A 142 -6.19 -13.62 -14.81
C ILE A 142 -6.25 -13.26 -16.30
N ARG A 143 -5.14 -12.76 -16.86
CA ARG A 143 -5.02 -12.39 -18.29
C ARG A 143 -5.21 -13.55 -19.26
N LYS A 144 -4.96 -14.80 -18.83
CA LYS A 144 -5.27 -15.99 -19.63
C LYS A 144 -6.78 -16.25 -19.78
N VAL A 145 -7.58 -15.71 -18.86
CA VAL A 145 -9.04 -15.88 -18.84
C VAL A 145 -9.73 -14.64 -19.43
N ASP A 146 -9.27 -13.46 -19.04
CA ASP A 146 -9.77 -12.17 -19.54
C ASP A 146 -8.58 -11.22 -19.80
N ALA A 147 -8.28 -11.01 -21.08
CA ALA A 147 -7.15 -10.19 -21.50
C ALA A 147 -7.37 -8.70 -21.19
N ASP A 148 -8.62 -8.25 -21.09
CA ASP A 148 -8.99 -6.83 -21.11
C ASP A 148 -9.52 -6.31 -19.77
N ILE A 149 -9.77 -7.19 -18.79
CA ILE A 149 -10.26 -6.78 -17.48
C ILE A 149 -9.34 -5.70 -16.85
N PRO A 150 -9.88 -4.57 -16.37
CA PRO A 150 -9.09 -3.59 -15.65
C PRO A 150 -8.47 -4.18 -14.37
N ILE A 151 -7.15 -4.04 -14.22
CA ILE A 151 -6.41 -4.50 -13.04
C ILE A 151 -5.51 -3.36 -12.59
N VAL A 152 -5.82 -2.80 -11.41
CA VAL A 152 -5.08 -1.71 -10.80
C VAL A 152 -4.16 -2.29 -9.73
N ALA A 153 -2.87 -2.02 -9.85
CA ALA A 153 -1.89 -2.43 -8.85
C ALA A 153 -2.03 -1.59 -7.56
N PHE A 154 -1.98 -2.24 -6.42
CA PHE A 154 -1.81 -1.63 -5.10
C PHE A 154 -0.35 -1.81 -4.68
N THR A 155 0.37 -0.72 -4.39
CA THR A 155 1.81 -0.84 -4.13
C THR A 155 2.32 0.15 -3.08
N ALA A 156 3.17 -0.32 -2.17
CA ALA A 156 3.96 0.54 -1.29
C ALA A 156 5.28 1.00 -1.94
N ALA A 157 5.67 0.39 -3.07
CA ALA A 157 6.94 0.67 -3.71
C ALA A 157 6.91 2.02 -4.42
N VAL A 158 7.99 2.78 -4.26
CA VAL A 158 8.24 4.03 -4.98
C VAL A 158 9.64 3.91 -5.58
N TYR A 159 9.71 3.77 -6.90
CA TYR A 159 10.97 3.73 -7.64
C TYR A 159 10.80 4.38 -9.02
N ASP A 160 11.92 4.78 -9.61
CA ASP A 160 11.95 5.39 -10.93
C ASP A 160 11.32 4.45 -11.97
N ASN A 161 10.48 4.99 -12.85
CA ASN A 161 9.79 4.27 -13.92
C ASN A 161 8.78 3.17 -13.48
N ILE A 162 8.30 3.18 -12.24
CA ILE A 162 7.28 2.23 -11.77
C ILE A 162 6.05 2.17 -12.70
N TYR A 163 5.59 3.31 -13.23
CA TYR A 163 4.46 3.35 -14.15
C TYR A 163 4.74 2.51 -15.41
N ALA A 164 5.88 2.73 -16.07
CA ALA A 164 6.23 2.00 -17.29
C ALA A 164 6.37 0.50 -17.03
N ASP A 165 6.99 0.11 -15.91
CA ASP A 165 7.12 -1.29 -15.50
C ASP A 165 5.76 -1.96 -15.29
N LEU A 166 4.84 -1.33 -14.56
CA LEU A 166 3.51 -1.88 -14.30
C LEU A 166 2.66 -1.96 -15.57
N MET A 167 2.70 -0.96 -16.44
CA MET A 167 1.98 -0.99 -17.71
C MET A 167 2.53 -2.09 -18.63
N ASN A 168 3.85 -2.25 -18.71
CA ASN A 168 4.49 -3.32 -19.49
C ASN A 168 4.13 -4.72 -18.97
N LYS A 169 3.91 -4.86 -17.65
CA LYS A 169 3.42 -6.11 -17.05
C LYS A 169 1.96 -6.41 -17.39
N GLY A 170 1.17 -5.41 -17.79
CA GLY A 170 -0.23 -5.55 -18.17
C GLY A 170 -1.24 -5.06 -17.12
N PHE A 171 -0.79 -4.32 -16.10
CA PHE A 171 -1.68 -3.54 -15.25
C PHE A 171 -2.27 -2.37 -16.03
N THR A 172 -3.49 -1.95 -15.70
CA THR A 172 -4.14 -0.81 -16.36
C THR A 172 -3.89 0.50 -15.64
N ASP A 173 -3.59 0.45 -14.34
CA ASP A 173 -3.16 1.59 -13.55
C ASP A 173 -2.50 1.10 -12.24
N PHE A 174 -2.09 2.02 -11.38
CA PHE A 174 -1.63 1.72 -10.02
C PHE A 174 -2.09 2.77 -8.99
N ILE A 175 -2.09 2.37 -7.71
CA ILE A 175 -2.39 3.17 -6.53
C ILE A 175 -1.30 2.93 -5.48
N HIS A 176 -0.70 4.03 -5.01
CA HIS A 176 0.29 3.98 -3.93
C HIS A 176 -0.38 3.80 -2.56
N LYS A 177 0.24 2.99 -1.70
CA LYS A 177 -0.07 2.88 -0.28
C LYS A 177 0.87 3.80 0.53
N PRO A 178 0.36 4.56 1.52
CA PRO A 178 -1.05 4.79 1.82
C PRO A 178 -1.73 5.63 0.73
N PHE A 179 -2.98 5.30 0.40
CA PHE A 179 -3.74 6.00 -0.64
C PHE A 179 -4.66 7.08 -0.06
N ARG A 180 -4.97 8.10 -0.87
CA ARG A 180 -6.06 9.03 -0.61
C ARG A 180 -7.36 8.44 -1.19
N PRO A 181 -8.50 8.52 -0.49
CA PRO A 181 -9.75 7.97 -1.01
C PRO A 181 -10.17 8.61 -2.34
N GLU A 182 -9.88 9.89 -2.54
CA GLU A 182 -10.22 10.58 -3.80
C GLU A 182 -9.45 9.98 -4.98
N ASP A 183 -8.17 9.61 -4.77
CA ASP A 183 -7.34 8.99 -5.80
C ASP A 183 -7.83 7.58 -6.13
N LEU A 184 -8.18 6.80 -5.10
CA LEU A 184 -8.75 5.46 -5.26
C LEU A 184 -10.09 5.51 -6.01
N HIS A 185 -11.00 6.39 -5.58
CA HIS A 185 -12.31 6.58 -6.21
C HIS A 185 -12.18 7.00 -7.67
N GLY A 186 -11.36 8.03 -7.94
CA GLY A 186 -11.18 8.58 -9.28
C GLY A 186 -10.63 7.53 -10.25
N LYS A 187 -9.63 6.74 -9.83
CA LYS A 187 -9.06 5.67 -10.64
C LYS A 187 -10.07 4.56 -10.91
N ILE A 188 -10.83 4.11 -9.90
CA ILE A 188 -11.89 3.12 -10.11
C ILE A 188 -12.93 3.64 -11.12
N GLY A 189 -13.40 4.88 -10.94
CA GLY A 189 -14.37 5.50 -11.85
C GLY A 189 -13.88 5.54 -13.29
N GLN A 190 -12.60 5.88 -13.51
CA GLN A 190 -11.98 5.87 -14.83
C GLN A 190 -11.95 4.46 -15.43
N GLN A 191 -11.57 3.44 -14.66
CA GLN A 191 -11.51 2.06 -15.14
C GLN A 191 -12.90 1.50 -15.49
N VAL A 192 -13.92 1.80 -14.67
CA VAL A 192 -15.31 1.38 -14.92
C VAL A 192 -15.86 2.03 -16.19
N VAL A 193 -15.64 3.34 -16.38
CA VAL A 193 -16.07 4.04 -17.60
C VAL A 193 -15.33 3.51 -18.82
N ALA A 194 -14.02 3.25 -18.71
CA ALA A 194 -13.23 2.70 -19.81
C ALA A 194 -13.72 1.31 -20.22
N LYS A 195 -14.03 0.43 -19.25
CA LYS A 195 -14.56 -0.91 -19.52
C LYS A 195 -15.92 -0.86 -20.21
N ARG A 196 -16.84 -0.04 -19.70
CA ARG A 196 -18.20 0.11 -20.28
C ARG A 196 -18.20 0.64 -21.71
N LYS A 197 -17.17 1.38 -22.14
CA LYS A 197 -17.03 1.83 -23.53
C LYS A 197 -16.49 0.75 -24.48
N ARG A 198 -15.90 -0.33 -23.95
CA ARG A 198 -15.31 -1.42 -24.72
C ARG A 198 -16.25 -2.63 -24.89
N ALA A 199 -17.27 -2.74 -24.04
CA ALA A 199 -18.33 -3.74 -24.11
C ALA A 199 -19.42 -3.31 -25.11
#